data_AF-A0A127M179-F1
#
_entry.id   AF-A0A127M179-F1
#
_cell.length_a   1.000
_cell.length_b   1.000
_cell.length_c   1.000
_cell.angle_alpha   90.00
_cell.angle_beta   90.00
_cell.angle_gamma   90.00
#
_symmetry.space_group_name_H-M   'P 1'
#
loop_
_entity.id
_entity.type
_entity.pdbx_description
1 polymer ?
#
loop_
_entity_poly.entity_id
_entity_poly.type
_entity_poly.pdbx_seq_one_letter_code
_entity_poly.pdbx_strand_id
1 'polypeptide(L)'
;MISAYYYLMAGGRTYSDKYWKANYLAEFDDLNHFVLGGGLERAVNYAEHFYPQSYFLCNKNNEIMVDFVGRYENLEADFKYVADRIFGGDLQLSFKNVNASNKTDGLSEEAEKMVRSIYCNDFMVFDYK
;
A
#
# COMPACT_ATOMS: atom_id res chain seq x y z
N MET A 1 -1.82 1.99 1.38
CA MET A 1 -3.16 2.60 1.56
C MET A 1 -3.21 4.07 1.14
N ILE A 2 -2.49 4.99 1.80
CA ILE A 2 -2.59 6.44 1.52
C ILE A 2 -2.31 6.79 0.05
N SER A 3 -1.25 6.22 -0.52
CA SER A 3 -0.91 6.38 -1.94
C SER A 3 -2.04 5.89 -2.86
N ALA A 4 -2.65 4.75 -2.56
CA ALA A 4 -3.77 4.21 -3.31
C ALA A 4 -5.01 5.11 -3.23
N TYR A 5 -5.33 5.64 -2.05
CA TYR A 5 -6.41 6.62 -1.88
C TYR A 5 -6.22 7.82 -2.80
N TYR A 6 -5.05 8.48 -2.73
CA TYR A 6 -4.79 9.66 -3.56
C TYR A 6 -4.70 9.34 -5.06
N TYR A 7 -4.17 8.17 -5.43
CA TYR A 7 -4.15 7.70 -6.81
C TYR A 7 -5.57 7.56 -7.40
N LEU A 8 -6.48 6.91 -6.66
CA LEU A 8 -7.88 6.75 -7.08
C LEU A 8 -8.61 8.09 -7.07
N MET A 9 -8.39 8.95 -6.07
CA MET A 9 -8.97 10.29 -6.03
C MET A 9 -8.54 11.16 -7.21
N ALA A 10 -7.30 11.01 -7.68
CA ALA A 10 -6.79 11.66 -8.90
C ALA A 10 -7.39 11.09 -10.21
N GLY A 11 -8.26 10.07 -10.13
CA GLY A 11 -9.01 9.52 -11.26
C GLY A 11 -8.53 8.16 -11.74
N GLY A 12 -7.43 7.63 -11.19
CA GLY A 12 -6.85 6.35 -11.61
C GLY A 12 -6.51 6.31 -13.11
N ARG A 13 -6.33 5.09 -13.64
CA ARG A 13 -6.02 4.83 -15.05
C ARG A 13 -6.98 3.86 -15.71
N THR A 14 -7.57 2.94 -14.95
CA THR A 14 -8.42 1.88 -15.50
C THR A 14 -9.92 2.18 -15.31
N TYR A 15 -10.77 1.39 -15.97
CA TYR A 15 -12.21 1.43 -15.70
C TYR A 15 -12.52 0.99 -14.26
N SER A 16 -11.85 -0.05 -13.77
CA SER A 16 -11.98 -0.53 -12.39
C SER A 16 -11.63 0.58 -11.39
N ASP A 17 -10.56 1.35 -11.63
CA ASP A 17 -10.17 2.46 -10.75
C ASP A 17 -11.29 3.52 -10.60
N LYS A 18 -11.95 3.85 -11.72
CA LYS A 18 -13.09 4.77 -11.71
C LYS A 18 -14.28 4.18 -10.96
N TYR A 19 -14.54 2.89 -11.14
CA TYR A 19 -15.57 2.17 -10.40
C TYR A 19 -15.27 2.16 -8.89
N TRP A 20 -14.02 1.89 -8.48
CA TRP A 20 -13.63 1.91 -7.08
C TRP A 20 -13.80 3.28 -6.45
N LYS A 21 -13.34 4.33 -7.13
CA LYS A 21 -13.54 5.70 -6.68
C LYS A 21 -15.03 5.98 -6.46
N ALA A 22 -15.87 5.71 -7.45
CA ALA A 22 -17.30 6.03 -7.40
C ALA A 22 -18.05 5.28 -6.30
N ASN A 23 -17.71 4.02 -6.06
CA ASN A 23 -18.47 3.15 -5.14
C ASN A 23 -17.93 3.09 -3.72
N TYR A 24 -16.65 3.44 -3.49
CA TYR A 24 -16.02 3.26 -2.18
C TYR A 24 -15.35 4.52 -1.62
N LEU A 25 -15.05 5.53 -2.44
CA LEU A 25 -14.30 6.72 -1.99
C LEU A 25 -15.10 8.02 -2.13
N ALA A 26 -15.94 8.16 -3.16
CA ALA A 26 -16.53 9.44 -3.56
C ALA A 26 -17.49 10.07 -2.53
N GLU A 27 -18.01 9.28 -1.59
CA GLU A 27 -18.88 9.78 -0.52
C GLU A 27 -18.11 10.43 0.65
N PHE A 28 -16.78 10.32 0.66
CA PHE A 28 -15.93 10.83 1.73
C PHE A 28 -15.19 12.09 1.31
N ASP A 29 -15.19 13.10 2.18
CA ASP A 29 -14.61 14.42 1.87
C ASP A 29 -13.08 14.39 1.84
N ASP A 30 -12.48 13.62 2.74
CA ASP A 30 -11.04 13.52 2.89
C ASP A 30 -10.59 12.14 3.39
N LEU A 31 -9.27 11.98 3.54
CA LEU A 31 -8.65 10.73 3.96
C LEU A 31 -9.08 10.29 5.37
N ASN A 32 -9.25 11.21 6.32
CA ASN A 32 -9.72 10.87 7.66
C ASN A 32 -11.18 10.44 7.64
N HIS A 33 -12.03 11.17 6.91
CA HIS A 33 -13.43 10.80 6.74
C HIS A 33 -13.55 9.42 6.07
N PHE A 34 -12.73 9.13 5.05
CA PHE A 34 -12.68 7.81 4.41
C PHE A 34 -12.30 6.68 5.37
N VAL A 35 -11.32 6.91 6.25
CA VAL A 35 -10.91 5.90 7.23
C VAL A 35 -11.97 5.76 8.31
N LEU A 36 -12.24 6.84 9.06
CA LEU A 36 -13.10 6.83 10.24
C LEU A 36 -14.57 6.56 9.92
N GLY A 37 -15.03 6.92 8.73
CA GLY A 37 -16.38 6.69 8.24
C GLY A 37 -16.64 5.28 7.68
N GLY A 38 -15.71 4.33 7.84
CA GLY A 38 -15.87 2.95 7.39
C GLY A 38 -15.70 2.75 5.86
N GLY A 39 -15.18 3.75 5.15
CA GLY A 39 -14.82 3.62 3.74
C GLY A 39 -13.69 2.63 3.53
N LEU A 40 -12.63 2.74 4.33
CA LEU A 40 -11.48 1.84 4.26
C LEU A 40 -11.85 0.39 4.61
N GLU A 41 -12.68 0.18 5.63
CA GLU A 41 -13.14 -1.16 6.04
C GLU A 41 -13.97 -1.85 4.94
N ARG A 42 -14.75 -1.10 4.16
CA ARG A 42 -15.39 -1.65 2.97
C ARG A 42 -14.38 -1.89 1.85
N ALA A 43 -13.54 -0.90 1.54
CA ALA A 43 -12.62 -0.95 0.42
C ALA A 43 -11.61 -2.10 0.52
N VAL A 44 -11.10 -2.41 1.72
CA VAL A 44 -10.14 -3.52 1.95
C VAL A 44 -10.68 -4.89 1.52
N ASN A 45 -12.00 -5.06 1.47
CA ASN A 45 -12.64 -6.32 1.09
C ASN A 45 -12.99 -6.41 -0.41
N TYR A 46 -13.06 -5.29 -1.12
CA TYR A 46 -13.63 -5.25 -2.48
C TYR A 46 -12.78 -4.54 -3.53
N ALA A 47 -11.91 -3.60 -3.14
CA ALA A 47 -11.09 -2.83 -4.06
C ALA A 47 -9.63 -3.28 -3.94
N GLU A 48 -9.07 -3.86 -5.01
CA GLU A 48 -7.77 -4.52 -4.99
C GLU A 48 -6.61 -3.61 -4.55
N HIS A 49 -6.74 -2.31 -4.78
CA HIS A 49 -5.78 -1.29 -4.36
C HIS A 49 -5.63 -1.17 -2.83
N PHE A 50 -6.60 -1.69 -2.07
CA PHE A 50 -6.63 -1.64 -0.62
C PHE A 50 -6.40 -3.01 0.03
N TYR A 51 -6.25 -4.09 -0.75
CA TYR A 51 -5.94 -5.40 -0.17
C TYR A 51 -4.63 -5.33 0.64
N PRO A 52 -4.57 -5.99 1.82
CA PRO A 52 -3.34 -6.06 2.60
C PRO A 52 -2.22 -6.68 1.78
N GLN A 53 -0.98 -6.24 1.97
CA GLN A 53 0.19 -6.82 1.28
C GLN A 53 0.38 -8.30 1.65
N SER A 54 0.05 -8.67 2.89
CA SER A 54 0.04 -10.06 3.36
C SER A 54 -0.89 -10.96 2.55
N TYR A 55 -1.98 -10.42 1.97
CA TYR A 55 -2.86 -11.17 1.07
C TYR A 55 -2.12 -11.73 -0.15
N PHE A 56 -1.12 -11.01 -0.66
CA PHE A 56 -0.37 -11.41 -1.86
C PHE A 56 0.88 -12.22 -1.54
N LEU A 57 1.49 -11.99 -0.39
CA LEU A 57 2.82 -12.52 -0.06
C LEU A 57 2.78 -13.69 0.92
N CYS A 58 1.66 -13.92 1.60
CA CYS A 58 1.55 -14.94 2.64
C CYS A 58 0.61 -16.08 2.25
N ASN A 59 0.84 -17.24 2.86
CA ASN A 59 -0.13 -18.32 2.85
C ASN A 59 -1.25 -18.06 3.87
N LYS A 60 -2.20 -19.01 3.99
CA LYS A 60 -3.33 -18.94 4.93
C LYS A 60 -2.95 -18.87 6.42
N ASN A 61 -1.69 -19.15 6.77
CA ASN A 61 -1.17 -19.08 8.13
C ASN A 61 -0.36 -17.78 8.39
N ASN A 62 -0.44 -16.79 7.49
CA ASN A 62 0.36 -15.55 7.52
C ASN A 62 1.88 -15.78 7.40
N GLU A 63 2.31 -16.89 6.78
CA GLU A 63 3.72 -17.17 6.52
C GLU A 63 4.12 -16.63 5.15
N ILE A 64 5.19 -15.83 5.10
CA ILE A 64 5.73 -15.26 3.85
C ILE A 64 6.19 -16.39 2.91
N MET A 65 5.73 -16.36 1.66
CA MET A 65 5.92 -17.41 0.65
C MET A 65 7.06 -17.11 -0.35
N VAL A 66 7.90 -16.11 -0.05
CA VAL A 66 9.03 -15.70 -0.90
C VAL A 66 10.31 -15.60 -0.07
N ASP A 67 11.47 -15.80 -0.72
CA ASP A 67 12.77 -15.78 -0.04
C ASP A 67 13.24 -14.39 0.39
N PHE A 68 12.65 -13.33 -0.19
CA PHE A 68 13.02 -11.95 0.07
C PHE A 68 11.86 -10.98 -0.19
N VAL A 69 11.68 -10.02 0.71
CA VAL A 69 10.71 -8.92 0.58
C VAL A 69 11.48 -7.60 0.70
N GLY A 70 11.59 -6.87 -0.41
CA GLY A 70 12.17 -5.52 -0.41
C GLY A 70 11.17 -4.45 0.01
N ARG A 71 11.68 -3.31 0.47
CA ARG A 71 10.91 -2.15 0.98
C ARG A 71 11.17 -0.91 0.14
N TYR A 72 10.14 -0.11 -0.09
CA TYR A 72 10.28 1.14 -0.83
C TYR A 72 11.20 2.14 -0.11
N GLU A 73 11.20 2.12 1.22
CA GLU A 73 12.06 2.96 2.06
C GLU A 73 13.54 2.59 1.94
N ASN A 74 13.84 1.39 1.43
CA ASN A 74 15.19 0.87 1.21
C ASN A 74 15.42 0.39 -0.23
N LEU A 75 14.70 0.99 -1.19
CA LEU A 75 14.56 0.47 -2.56
C LEU A 75 15.89 0.19 -3.26
N GLU A 76 16.86 1.10 -3.16
CA GLU A 76 18.15 0.97 -3.84
C GLU A 76 18.98 -0.20 -3.30
N ALA A 77 19.08 -0.31 -1.97
CA ALA A 77 19.83 -1.38 -1.32
C ALA A 77 19.16 -2.75 -1.53
N ASP A 78 17.83 -2.82 -1.43
CA ASP A 78 17.07 -4.05 -1.64
C ASP A 78 17.11 -4.49 -3.10
N PHE A 79 17.04 -3.55 -4.05
CA PHE A 79 17.23 -3.83 -5.47
C PHE A 79 18.63 -4.39 -5.74
N LYS A 80 19.68 -3.75 -5.19
CA LYS A 80 21.06 -4.23 -5.33
C LYS A 80 21.22 -5.66 -4.81
N TYR A 81 20.67 -5.96 -3.64
CA TYR A 81 20.69 -7.31 -3.07
C TYR A 81 20.08 -8.36 -4.02
N VAL A 82 18.93 -8.06 -4.61
CA VAL A 82 18.27 -8.98 -5.56
C VAL A 82 19.06 -9.08 -6.86
N ALA A 83 19.55 -7.95 -7.40
CA ALA A 83 20.31 -7.91 -8.64
C ALA A 83 21.62 -8.71 -8.56
N ASP A 84 22.37 -8.53 -7.48
CA ASP A 84 23.61 -9.26 -7.24
C ASP A 84 23.34 -10.78 -7.14
N ARG A 85 22.22 -11.20 -6.53
CA ARG A 85 21.86 -12.63 -6.39
C ARG A 85 21.38 -13.28 -7.68
N ILE A 86 20.60 -12.57 -8.50
CA ILE A 86 19.99 -13.15 -9.71
C ILE A 86 20.94 -13.03 -10.91
N PHE A 87 21.61 -11.89 -11.06
CA PHE A 87 22.37 -11.56 -12.25
C PHE A 87 23.89 -11.56 -12.03
N GLY A 88 24.35 -11.58 -10.77
CA GLY A 88 25.79 -11.59 -10.45
C GLY A 88 26.53 -10.31 -10.86
N GLY A 89 25.81 -9.18 -11.00
CA GLY A 89 26.38 -7.94 -11.52
C GLY A 89 25.69 -6.69 -10.98
N ASP A 90 26.40 -5.57 -11.06
CA ASP A 90 25.95 -4.26 -10.59
C ASP A 90 24.94 -3.66 -11.59
N LEU A 91 23.65 -3.87 -11.31
CA LEU A 91 22.56 -3.21 -12.02
C LEU A 91 22.13 -1.97 -11.24
N GLN A 92 21.87 -0.89 -11.97
CA GLN A 92 21.46 0.39 -11.42
C GLN A 92 19.99 0.65 -11.75
N LEU A 93 19.20 1.04 -10.75
CA LEU A 93 17.79 1.35 -10.94
C LEU A 93 17.64 2.79 -11.47
N SER A 94 17.02 2.96 -12.62
CA SER A 94 16.68 4.32 -13.10
C SER A 94 15.52 4.90 -12.28
N PHE A 95 15.65 6.13 -11.76
CA PHE A 95 14.56 6.82 -11.09
C PHE A 95 13.48 7.24 -12.09
N LYS A 96 12.29 6.62 -12.00
CA LYS A 96 11.09 6.98 -12.77
C LYS A 96 9.88 7.05 -11.83
N ASN A 97 8.90 7.90 -12.17
CA ASN A 97 7.67 8.07 -11.39
C ASN A 97 7.92 8.48 -9.92
N VAL A 98 8.88 9.38 -9.70
CA VAL A 98 9.18 9.91 -8.36
C VAL A 98 7.97 10.71 -7.86
N ASN A 99 7.38 10.28 -6.75
CA ASN A 99 6.35 11.06 -6.08
C ASN A 99 6.99 12.31 -5.49
N ALA A 100 6.61 13.49 -5.97
CA ALA A 100 7.15 14.77 -5.50
C ALA A 100 6.69 15.16 -4.08
N SER A 101 5.71 14.45 -3.52
CA SER A 101 5.10 14.78 -2.24
C SER A 101 5.14 13.60 -1.28
N ASN A 102 5.83 13.77 -0.15
CA ASN A 102 5.61 12.98 1.06
C ASN A 102 4.23 13.34 1.63
N LYS A 103 3.14 12.89 1.00
CA LYS A 103 1.79 13.00 1.56
C LYS A 103 1.59 11.96 2.68
N THR A 104 2.51 11.96 3.64
CA THR A 104 2.39 11.21 4.89
C THR A 104 1.51 11.95 5.89
N ASP A 105 1.39 13.26 5.73
CA ASP A 105 0.72 14.14 6.70
C ASP A 105 -0.77 14.27 6.34
N GLY A 106 -1.55 13.25 6.66
CA GLY A 106 -2.98 13.25 6.35
C GLY A 106 -3.88 12.46 7.27
N LEU A 107 -3.36 11.62 8.17
CA LEU A 107 -4.16 10.88 9.13
C LEU A 107 -4.09 11.53 10.52
N SER A 108 -5.25 11.61 11.17
CA SER A 108 -5.39 11.86 12.61
C SER A 108 -4.94 10.63 13.40
N GLU A 109 -4.60 10.81 14.68
CA GLU A 109 -4.23 9.70 15.56
C GLU A 109 -5.32 8.63 15.65
N GLU A 110 -6.59 9.03 15.62
CA GLU A 110 -7.74 8.13 15.60
C GLU A 110 -7.78 7.31 14.30
N ALA A 111 -7.56 7.96 13.16
CA ALA A 111 -7.55 7.28 11.88
C ALA A 111 -6.35 6.32 11.76
N GLU A 112 -5.17 6.70 12.26
CA GLU A 112 -4.00 5.81 12.31
C GLU A 112 -4.27 4.53 13.12
N LYS A 113 -4.92 4.66 14.29
CA LYS A 113 -5.30 3.49 15.10
C LYS A 113 -6.22 2.55 14.33
N MET A 114 -7.20 3.10 13.59
CA MET A 114 -8.09 2.30 12.75
C MET A 114 -7.35 1.62 11.60
N VAL A 115 -6.43 2.32 10.92
CA VAL A 115 -5.59 1.74 9.86
C VAL A 115 -4.75 0.59 10.41
N ARG A 116 -4.13 0.76 11.58
CA ARG A 116 -3.35 -0.29 12.25
C ARG A 116 -4.20 -1.50 12.60
N SER A 117 -5.45 -1.28 13.00
CA SER A 117 -6.38 -2.37 13.27
C SER A 117 -6.77 -3.13 12.00
N ILE A 118 -7.05 -2.42 10.90
CA ILE A 118 -7.46 -3.03 9.63
C ILE A 118 -6.30 -3.81 8.99
N TYR A 119 -5.08 -3.26 9.03
CA TYR A 119 -3.89 -3.85 8.43
C TYR A 119 -3.00 -4.57 9.47
N CYS A 120 -3.54 -5.03 10.59
CA CYS A 120 -2.75 -5.57 11.71
C CYS A 120 -1.80 -6.70 11.27
N ASN A 121 -2.24 -7.57 10.37
CA ASN A 121 -1.41 -8.65 9.82
C ASN A 121 -0.21 -8.12 9.03
N ASP A 122 -0.37 -7.07 8.22
CA ASP A 122 0.75 -6.47 7.49
C ASP A 122 1.78 -5.90 8.46
N PHE A 123 1.34 -5.19 9.50
CA PHE A 123 2.24 -4.63 10.52
C PHE A 123 3.02 -5.74 11.24
N MET A 124 2.35 -6.84 11.60
CA MET A 124 2.99 -7.97 12.28
C MET A 124 3.93 -8.75 11.36
N VAL A 125 3.50 -9.11 10.16
CA VAL A 125 4.25 -9.95 9.22
C VAL A 125 5.48 -9.23 8.69
N PHE A 126 5.34 -7.93 8.38
CA PHE A 126 6.42 -7.14 7.79
C PHE A 126 7.15 -6.28 8.83
N ASP A 127 6.93 -6.50 10.13
CA ASP A 127 7.62 -5.81 11.23
C ASP A 127 7.62 -4.28 11.07
N TYR A 128 6.45 -3.71 10.72
CA TYR A 128 6.26 -2.27 10.69
C TYR A 128 5.81 -1.78 12.07
N LYS A 129 6.36 -0.64 12.49
CA LYS A 129 6.09 -0.03 13.80
C LYS A 129 4.94 0.96 13.78
#